data_AF-A0A0D2CN04-F1
#
_entry.id   AF-A0A0D2CN04-F1
#
_cell.length_a   1.000
_cell.length_b   1.000
_cell.length_c   1.000
_cell.angle_alpha   90.00
_cell.angle_beta   90.00
_cell.angle_gamma   90.00
#
_symmetry.space_group_name_H-M   'P 1'
#
loop_
_entity.id
_entity.type
_entity.pdbx_description
1 polymer ?
#
loop_
_entity_poly.entity_id
_entity_poly.type
_entity_poly.pdbx_seq_one_letter_code
_entity_poly.pdbx_strand_id
1 'polypeptide(L)'
;MASEKSNSTDQDRVRATALRQAKDIEDRKNLQARIADLVVEAFDLPSRSDADPANPDPSDASLFRHSLSLFQDSDLDDLIYERNVDNRCGYALCPRPNQKLAHGGEKVWNQKGGKDFKLINRTELEKWCSKSCQERTAFVRAQLGTEPAWLRIVRAVDIKLLDEADADNLAKSFKMMAIARAGDDDLAEKMKALALERGELNIKSDDSSVDVVERSTDKIPEAPTLPESQRGSAVEGHEPRQVRFSTR
;
A
#
# COMPACT_ATOMS: atom_id res chain seq x y z
N MET A 1 28.74 -13.09 -41.42
CA MET A 1 28.65 -11.67 -41.82
C MET A 1 27.32 -11.00 -41.43
N ALA A 2 26.14 -11.33 -42.00
CA ALA A 2 24.88 -10.66 -41.64
C ALA A 2 24.28 -11.14 -40.30
N SER A 3 24.39 -12.44 -40.00
CA SER A 3 23.87 -13.08 -38.76
C SER A 3 24.67 -12.71 -37.49
N GLU A 4 25.98 -12.44 -37.61
CA GLU A 4 26.81 -12.03 -36.46
C GLU A 4 26.51 -10.60 -36.02
N LYS A 5 26.15 -9.71 -36.96
CA LYS A 5 25.78 -8.33 -36.65
C LYS A 5 24.41 -8.25 -35.96
N SER A 6 23.43 -9.09 -36.34
CA SER A 6 22.12 -9.14 -35.67
C SER A 6 22.23 -9.68 -34.24
N ASN A 7 23.05 -10.71 -34.02
CA ASN A 7 23.28 -11.25 -32.67
C ASN A 7 23.97 -10.25 -31.74
N SER A 8 24.91 -9.45 -32.25
CA SER A 8 25.56 -8.37 -31.48
C SER A 8 24.55 -7.30 -31.04
N THR A 9 23.67 -6.86 -31.94
CA THR A 9 22.66 -5.84 -31.61
C THR A 9 21.62 -6.32 -30.61
N ASP A 10 21.28 -7.61 -30.64
CA ASP A 10 20.37 -8.20 -29.67
C ASP A 10 21.03 -8.35 -28.29
N GLN A 11 22.31 -8.73 -28.24
CA GLN A 11 23.09 -8.75 -27.00
C GLN A 11 23.24 -7.36 -26.37
N ASP A 12 23.47 -6.32 -27.18
CA ASP A 12 23.57 -4.94 -26.69
C ASP A 12 22.24 -4.43 -26.14
N ARG A 13 21.11 -4.78 -26.78
CA ARG A 13 19.75 -4.47 -26.29
C ARG A 13 19.42 -5.17 -24.98
N VAL A 14 19.75 -6.46 -24.88
CA VAL A 14 19.57 -7.24 -23.64
C VAL A 14 20.42 -6.64 -22.52
N ARG A 15 21.69 -6.30 -22.81
CA ARG A 15 22.58 -5.67 -21.84
C ARG A 15 22.07 -4.30 -21.39
N ALA A 16 21.63 -3.45 -22.32
CA ALA A 16 21.04 -2.15 -21.98
C ALA A 16 19.80 -2.28 -21.10
N THR A 17 18.95 -3.28 -21.39
CA THR A 17 17.75 -3.57 -20.58
C THR A 17 18.14 -4.06 -19.18
N ALA A 18 19.10 -4.98 -19.07
CA ALA A 18 19.59 -5.48 -17.79
C ALA A 18 20.21 -4.35 -16.94
N LEU A 19 20.99 -3.46 -17.55
CA LEU A 19 21.56 -2.30 -16.85
C LEU A 19 20.48 -1.34 -16.35
N ARG A 20 19.44 -1.08 -17.15
CA ARG A 20 18.30 -0.26 -16.73
C ARG A 20 17.59 -0.87 -15.52
N GLN A 21 17.26 -2.16 -15.60
CA GLN A 21 16.62 -2.88 -14.49
C GLN A 21 17.49 -2.91 -13.24
N ALA A 22 18.81 -3.12 -13.40
CA ALA A 22 19.74 -3.08 -12.28
C ALA A 22 19.73 -1.72 -11.58
N LYS A 23 19.72 -0.63 -12.35
CA LYS A 23 19.63 0.73 -11.81
C LYS A 23 18.29 0.97 -11.11
N ASP A 24 17.18 0.56 -11.71
CA ASP A 24 15.85 0.68 -11.09
C ASP A 24 15.78 -0.06 -9.75
N ILE A 25 16.43 -1.23 -9.64
CA ILE A 25 16.53 -2.00 -8.39
C ILE A 25 17.41 -1.28 -7.36
N GLU A 26 18.54 -0.73 -7.79
CA GLU A 26 19.44 0.03 -6.94
C GLU A 26 18.75 1.27 -6.36
N ASP A 27 18.05 2.03 -7.21
CA ASP A 27 17.29 3.21 -6.79
C ASP A 27 16.19 2.85 -5.77
N ARG A 28 15.50 1.72 -5.95
CA ARG A 28 14.52 1.22 -4.96
C ARG A 28 15.16 0.89 -3.63
N LYS A 29 16.32 0.23 -3.63
CA LYS A 29 17.05 -0.11 -2.39
C LYS A 29 17.54 1.14 -1.68
N ASN A 30 18.08 2.10 -2.42
CA ASN A 30 18.53 3.38 -1.87
C ASN A 30 17.36 4.13 -1.21
N LEU A 31 16.19 4.10 -1.83
CA LEU A 31 14.98 4.70 -1.27
C LEU A 31 14.51 3.97 -0.01
N GLN A 32 14.51 2.63 0.00
CA GLN A 32 14.15 1.84 1.18
C GLN A 32 15.09 2.11 2.36
N ALA A 33 16.41 2.20 2.11
CA ALA A 33 17.38 2.56 3.13
C ALA A 33 17.06 3.95 3.72
N ARG A 34 16.74 4.92 2.87
CA ARG A 34 16.35 6.26 3.31
C ARG A 34 15.07 6.27 4.14
N ILE A 35 14.07 5.44 3.82
CA ILE A 35 12.86 5.31 4.64
C ILE A 35 13.21 4.77 6.04
N ALA A 36 14.07 3.75 6.11
CA ALA A 36 14.51 3.22 7.38
C ALA A 36 15.24 4.28 8.23
N ASP A 37 16.10 5.09 7.61
CA ASP A 37 16.76 6.21 8.30
C ASP A 37 15.72 7.22 8.84
N LEU A 38 14.69 7.56 8.06
CA LEU A 38 13.62 8.45 8.49
C LEU A 38 12.76 7.89 9.63
N VAL A 39 12.59 6.58 9.71
CA VAL A 39 11.95 5.91 10.86
C VAL A 39 12.78 6.11 12.12
N VAL A 40 14.11 5.98 12.02
CA VAL A 40 15.03 6.23 13.15
C VAL A 40 15.00 7.71 13.56
N GLU A 41 15.04 8.64 12.61
CA GLU A 41 14.94 10.07 12.90
C GLU A 41 13.59 10.42 13.57
N ALA A 42 12.48 9.83 13.10
CA ALA A 42 11.16 10.05 13.70
C ALA A 42 11.00 9.35 15.06
N PHE A 43 11.78 8.30 15.34
CA PHE A 43 11.79 7.60 16.62
C PHE A 43 12.35 8.48 17.74
N ASP A 44 13.33 9.33 17.45
CA ASP A 44 13.94 10.22 18.46
C ASP A 44 13.05 11.42 18.83
N LEU A 45 11.97 11.67 18.07
CA LEU A 45 11.00 12.70 18.42
C LEU A 45 10.18 12.33 19.67
N PRO A 46 9.68 13.33 20.43
CA PRO A 46 10.01 14.75 20.34
C PRO A 46 11.38 15.07 20.95
N SER A 47 12.04 16.13 20.47
CA SER A 47 13.36 16.58 20.96
C SER A 47 13.33 16.99 22.44
N ARG A 48 12.14 17.37 22.94
CA ARG A 48 11.91 17.79 24.32
C ARG A 48 10.99 16.81 25.06
N SER A 49 11.38 16.45 26.28
CA SER A 49 10.58 15.56 27.14
C SER A 49 9.28 16.17 27.66
N ASP A 50 9.15 17.50 27.62
CA ASP A 50 7.98 18.27 28.06
C ASP A 50 7.09 18.74 26.90
N ALA A 51 7.35 18.27 25.67
CA ALA A 51 6.58 18.65 24.50
C ALA A 51 5.10 18.27 24.62
N ASP A 52 4.22 19.18 24.22
CA ASP A 52 2.78 18.91 24.13
C ASP A 52 2.48 18.18 22.81
N PRO A 53 1.89 16.96 22.86
CA PRO A 53 1.50 16.25 21.65
C PRO A 53 0.48 16.99 20.77
N ALA A 54 -0.29 17.93 21.33
CA ALA A 54 -1.26 18.72 20.57
C ALA A 54 -0.62 19.95 19.91
N ASN A 55 0.46 20.46 20.49
CA ASN A 55 1.18 21.64 19.98
C ASN A 55 2.70 21.36 20.02
N PRO A 56 3.18 20.52 19.08
CA PRO A 56 4.59 20.15 19.00
C PRO A 56 5.47 21.35 18.60
N ASP A 57 6.78 21.23 18.83
CA ASP A 57 7.73 22.21 18.30
C ASP A 57 7.64 22.24 16.76
N PRO A 58 7.61 23.42 16.11
CA PRO A 58 7.61 23.51 14.65
C PRO A 58 8.76 22.74 13.99
N SER A 59 9.93 22.62 14.62
CA SER A 59 11.03 21.81 14.08
C SER A 59 10.67 20.32 14.03
N ASP A 60 10.18 19.78 15.14
CA ASP A 60 9.79 18.38 15.29
C ASP A 60 8.60 18.04 14.39
N ALA A 61 7.62 18.95 14.29
CA ALA A 61 6.49 18.81 13.39
C ALA A 61 6.94 18.78 11.92
N SER A 62 7.89 19.64 11.53
CA SER A 62 8.41 19.68 10.16
C SER A 62 9.19 18.41 9.79
N LEU A 63 10.00 17.88 10.72
CA LEU A 63 10.72 16.62 10.55
C LEU A 63 9.73 15.48 10.41
N PHE A 64 8.75 15.40 11.30
CA PHE A 64 7.74 14.34 11.25
C PHE A 64 6.96 14.35 9.93
N ARG A 65 6.54 15.53 9.45
CA ARG A 65 5.89 15.65 8.12
C ARG A 65 6.81 15.22 6.98
N HIS A 66 8.10 15.56 7.06
CA HIS A 66 9.08 15.12 6.07
C HIS A 66 9.18 13.58 6.03
N SER A 67 9.32 12.93 7.18
CA SER A 67 9.35 11.46 7.27
C SER A 67 8.08 10.84 6.68
N LEU A 68 6.90 11.33 7.09
CA LEU A 68 5.61 10.81 6.65
C LEU A 68 5.37 10.96 5.13
N SER A 69 6.02 11.92 4.47
CA SER A 69 5.88 12.09 3.01
C SER A 69 6.34 10.85 2.22
N LEU A 70 7.29 10.08 2.77
CA LEU A 70 7.81 8.86 2.16
C LEU A 70 7.22 7.59 2.77
N PHE A 71 6.58 7.67 3.94
CA PHE A 71 6.05 6.49 4.62
C PHE A 71 4.88 5.84 3.89
N GLN A 72 4.79 4.53 4.06
CA GLN A 72 3.58 3.73 3.93
C GLN A 72 3.00 3.43 5.31
N ASP A 73 1.82 2.80 5.34
CA ASP A 73 1.20 2.35 6.58
C ASP A 73 2.11 1.39 7.37
N SER A 74 2.86 0.53 6.68
CA SER A 74 3.82 -0.38 7.30
C SER A 74 4.95 0.35 8.02
N ASP A 75 5.53 1.38 7.38
CA ASP A 75 6.63 2.14 7.98
C ASP A 75 6.17 2.91 9.23
N LEU A 76 4.92 3.41 9.22
CA LEU A 76 4.30 4.01 10.40
C LEU A 76 4.03 2.96 11.50
N ASP A 77 3.60 1.75 11.14
CA ASP A 77 3.43 0.65 12.09
C ASP A 77 4.77 0.21 12.71
N ASP A 78 5.84 0.17 11.93
CA ASP A 78 7.20 -0.11 12.39
C ASP A 78 7.67 0.97 13.38
N LEU A 79 7.47 2.26 13.05
CA LEU A 79 7.75 3.36 13.98
C LEU A 79 6.97 3.21 15.30
N ILE A 80 5.68 2.89 15.23
CA ILE A 80 4.85 2.66 16.42
C ILE A 80 5.37 1.48 17.22
N TYR A 81 5.78 0.40 16.55
CA TYR A 81 6.33 -0.80 17.19
C TYR A 81 7.63 -0.48 17.93
N GLU A 82 8.61 0.13 17.28
CA GLU A 82 9.91 0.48 17.89
C GLU A 82 9.73 1.37 19.12
N ARG A 83 8.84 2.38 19.03
CA ARG A 83 8.53 3.25 20.17
C ARG A 83 7.90 2.49 21.34
N ASN A 84 7.00 1.54 21.05
CA ASN A 84 6.37 0.75 22.11
C ASN A 84 7.36 -0.20 22.79
N VAL A 85 8.34 -0.74 22.05
CA VAL A 85 9.44 -1.54 22.61
C VAL A 85 10.23 -0.70 23.62
N ASP A 86 10.44 0.59 23.34
CA ASP A 86 11.07 1.55 24.24
C ASP A 86 10.12 2.15 25.30
N ASN A 87 8.91 1.60 25.47
CA ASN A 87 7.88 2.07 26.41
C ASN A 87 7.41 3.52 26.18
N ARG A 88 7.58 4.04 24.97
CA ARG A 88 7.05 5.35 24.55
C ARG A 88 5.70 5.17 23.86
N CYS A 89 4.89 6.22 23.91
CA CYS A 89 3.64 6.28 23.15
C CYS A 89 3.93 6.19 21.64
N GLY A 90 3.13 5.40 20.91
CA GLY A 90 3.29 5.20 19.47
C GLY A 90 3.11 6.47 18.62
N TYR A 91 2.52 7.54 19.18
CA TYR A 91 2.51 8.83 18.49
C TYR A 91 3.88 9.49 18.60
N ALA A 92 4.55 9.70 17.45
CA ALA A 92 5.94 10.15 17.38
C ALA A 92 6.22 11.46 18.15
N LEU A 93 5.28 12.41 18.13
CA LEU A 93 5.43 13.70 18.81
C LEU A 93 5.08 13.65 20.31
N CYS A 94 4.72 12.49 20.85
CA CYS A 94 4.38 12.35 22.25
C CYS A 94 5.58 11.84 23.07
N PRO A 95 6.02 12.59 24.11
CA PRO A 95 7.10 12.12 24.99
C PRO A 95 6.61 11.14 26.07
N ARG A 96 5.29 10.99 26.24
CA ARG A 96 4.71 10.20 27.34
C ARG A 96 4.88 8.69 27.09
N PRO A 97 5.00 7.89 28.17
CA PRO A 97 5.04 6.44 28.04
C PRO A 97 3.71 5.88 27.56
N ASN A 98 3.74 4.69 26.96
CA ASN A 98 2.53 3.96 26.61
C ASN A 98 1.80 3.41 27.84
N GLN A 99 0.49 3.24 27.75
CA GLN A 99 -0.29 2.65 28.84
C GLN A 99 0.02 1.16 28.95
N LYS A 100 0.30 0.68 30.17
CA LYS A 100 0.40 -0.75 30.48
C LYS A 100 -0.81 -1.17 31.29
N LEU A 101 -1.63 -2.06 30.74
CA LEU A 101 -2.82 -2.56 31.42
C LEU A 101 -2.40 -3.69 32.36
N ALA A 102 -2.87 -3.64 33.61
CA ALA A 102 -2.48 -4.61 34.64
C ALA A 102 -3.02 -6.04 34.38
N HIS A 103 -4.06 -6.18 33.54
CA HIS A 103 -4.77 -7.45 33.36
C HIS A 103 -4.16 -8.28 32.22
N GLY A 104 -3.77 -9.52 32.52
CA GLY A 104 -3.11 -10.47 31.61
C GLY A 104 -3.93 -10.99 30.42
N GLY A 105 -5.18 -10.54 30.23
CA GLY A 105 -6.04 -11.00 29.14
C GLY A 105 -5.71 -10.35 27.80
N GLU A 106 -5.86 -11.10 26.70
CA GLU A 106 -5.67 -10.61 25.32
C GLU A 106 -6.70 -9.53 24.94
N LYS A 107 -7.92 -9.61 25.49
CA LYS A 107 -9.01 -8.67 25.20
C LYS A 107 -9.36 -7.88 26.45
N VAL A 108 -9.50 -6.56 26.29
CA VAL A 108 -9.85 -5.63 27.37
C VAL A 108 -11.13 -4.89 26.99
N TRP A 109 -11.95 -4.61 28.00
CA TRP A 109 -13.16 -3.81 27.82
C TRP A 109 -12.80 -2.36 27.54
N ASN A 110 -13.47 -1.74 26.57
CA ASN A 110 -13.24 -0.34 26.19
C ASN A 110 -13.67 0.71 27.25
N GLN A 111 -14.00 0.25 28.47
CA GLN A 111 -14.47 1.02 29.62
C GLN A 111 -15.70 1.90 29.34
N LYS A 112 -16.39 1.69 28.21
CA LYS A 112 -17.66 2.35 27.86
C LYS A 112 -18.80 1.36 28.09
N GLY A 113 -19.88 1.81 28.73
CA GLY A 113 -21.08 1.02 28.97
C GLY A 113 -22.10 1.13 27.84
N GLY A 114 -23.08 0.22 27.82
CA GLY A 114 -24.25 0.29 26.93
C GLY A 114 -23.97 -0.12 25.48
N LYS A 115 -24.57 0.59 24.52
CA LYS A 115 -24.49 0.27 23.07
C LYS A 115 -23.07 0.41 22.49
N ASP A 116 -22.20 1.15 23.16
CA ASP A 116 -20.82 1.35 22.75
C ASP A 116 -19.85 0.32 23.33
N PHE A 117 -20.35 -0.71 24.03
CA PHE A 117 -19.53 -1.79 24.57
C PHE A 117 -18.81 -2.54 23.45
N LYS A 118 -17.48 -2.55 23.51
CA LYS A 118 -16.63 -3.31 22.59
C LYS A 118 -15.48 -3.96 23.34
N LEU A 119 -15.21 -5.22 23.01
CA LEU A 119 -13.96 -5.90 23.36
C LEU A 119 -12.89 -5.44 22.38
N ILE A 120 -11.84 -4.81 22.88
CA ILE A 120 -10.70 -4.34 22.08
C ILE A 120 -9.49 -5.18 22.44
N ASN A 121 -8.61 -5.43 21.48
CA ASN A 121 -7.35 -6.10 21.75
C ASN A 121 -6.51 -5.24 22.68
N ARG A 122 -5.96 -5.87 23.73
CA ARG A 122 -5.07 -5.22 24.68
C ARG A 122 -3.91 -4.52 23.97
N THR A 123 -3.32 -5.22 23.00
CA THR A 123 -2.18 -4.77 22.21
C THR A 123 -2.47 -3.50 21.41
N GLU A 124 -3.73 -3.16 21.09
CA GLU A 124 -4.09 -1.92 20.40
C GLU A 124 -4.18 -0.73 21.34
N LEU A 125 -4.62 -0.95 22.58
CA LEU A 125 -4.72 0.09 23.61
C LEU A 125 -3.35 0.42 24.21
N GLU A 126 -2.52 -0.59 24.40
CA GLU A 126 -1.18 -0.44 24.99
C GLU A 126 -0.16 0.22 24.06
N LYS A 127 -0.54 0.58 22.82
CA LYS A 127 0.33 1.38 21.93
C LYS A 127 0.33 2.86 22.29
N TRP A 128 -0.63 3.32 23.09
CA TRP A 128 -0.89 4.75 23.25
C TRP A 128 -0.88 5.17 24.72
N CYS A 129 -0.50 6.42 24.97
CA CYS A 129 -0.68 7.04 26.29
C CYS A 129 -2.13 7.50 26.55
N SER A 130 -2.91 7.73 25.49
CA SER A 130 -4.27 8.28 25.54
C SER A 130 -5.01 8.09 24.22
N LYS A 131 -6.35 8.15 24.25
CA LYS A 131 -7.20 8.05 23.06
C LYS A 131 -6.94 9.17 22.05
N SER A 132 -6.58 10.37 22.51
CA SER A 132 -6.27 11.48 21.61
C SER A 132 -4.99 11.25 20.80
N CYS A 133 -3.97 10.58 21.36
CA CYS A 133 -2.78 10.17 20.60
C CYS A 133 -3.09 9.07 19.57
N GLN A 134 -4.02 8.16 19.91
CA GLN A 134 -4.52 7.17 18.95
C GLN A 134 -5.23 7.87 17.78
N GLU A 135 -6.10 8.84 18.06
CA GLU A 135 -6.83 9.62 17.04
C GLU A 135 -5.89 10.46 16.17
N ARG A 136 -4.88 11.13 16.76
CA ARG A 136 -3.85 11.87 16.01
C ARG A 136 -3.09 10.97 15.05
N THR A 137 -2.71 9.77 15.50
CA THR A 137 -1.98 8.84 14.65
C THR A 137 -2.86 8.23 13.58
N ALA A 138 -4.12 7.93 13.88
CA ALA A 138 -5.10 7.49 12.89
C ALA A 138 -5.36 8.56 11.83
N PHE A 139 -5.40 9.84 12.22
CA PHE A 139 -5.54 10.96 11.30
C PHE A 139 -4.35 11.09 10.34
N VAL A 140 -3.13 10.93 10.84
CA VAL A 140 -1.91 10.90 10.03
C VAL A 140 -1.93 9.69 9.09
N ARG A 141 -2.26 8.50 9.59
CA ARG A 141 -2.34 7.26 8.80
C ARG A 141 -3.30 7.42 7.61
N ALA A 142 -4.46 8.03 7.81
CA ALA A 142 -5.44 8.23 6.74
C ALA A 142 -4.94 9.09 5.58
N GLN A 143 -3.88 9.88 5.79
CA GLN A 143 -3.27 10.76 4.77
C GLN A 143 -2.10 10.08 4.03
N LEU A 144 -1.63 8.92 4.49
CA LEU A 144 -0.50 8.22 3.87
C LEU A 144 -0.86 7.63 2.50
N GLY A 145 0.12 7.61 1.61
CA GLY A 145 -0.01 6.99 0.29
C GLY A 145 -0.01 5.46 0.40
N THR A 146 -0.92 4.80 -0.31
CA THR A 146 -0.93 3.33 -0.41
C THR A 146 0.13 2.82 -1.37
N GLU A 147 0.50 3.62 -2.36
CA GLU A 147 1.55 3.26 -3.32
C GLU A 147 2.94 3.30 -2.67
N PRO A 148 3.86 2.42 -3.10
CA PRO A 148 5.23 2.44 -2.64
C PRO A 148 5.93 3.72 -3.06
N ALA A 149 6.82 4.21 -2.20
CA ALA A 149 7.45 5.52 -2.36
C ALA A 149 8.23 5.68 -3.68
N TRP A 150 8.79 4.60 -4.26
CA TRP A 150 9.48 4.66 -5.55
C TRP A 150 8.56 4.83 -6.76
N LEU A 151 7.25 4.61 -6.62
CA LEU A 151 6.27 4.90 -7.68
C LEU A 151 5.67 6.31 -7.55
N ARG A 152 5.85 6.95 -6.38
CA ARG A 152 5.32 8.29 -6.15
C ARG A 152 6.12 9.29 -6.98
N ILE A 153 5.42 10.02 -7.85
CA ILE A 153 5.96 11.27 -8.40
C ILE A 153 6.26 12.15 -7.20
N VAL A 154 7.47 12.74 -7.13
CA VAL A 154 7.95 13.60 -6.03
C VAL A 154 7.06 14.84 -5.90
N ARG A 155 5.85 14.64 -5.38
CA ARG A 155 4.90 15.65 -4.97
C ARG A 155 4.94 15.61 -3.47
N ALA A 156 5.29 16.74 -2.86
CA ALA A 156 5.17 16.90 -1.42
C ALA A 156 3.70 16.66 -1.05
N VAL A 157 3.41 15.54 -0.42
CA VAL A 157 2.11 15.32 0.21
C VAL A 157 2.07 16.29 1.38
N ASP A 158 1.13 17.24 1.33
CA ASP A 158 0.93 18.20 2.42
C ASP A 158 0.19 17.49 3.56
N ILE A 159 0.97 16.86 4.45
CA ILE A 159 0.45 16.10 5.58
C ILE A 159 0.16 17.08 6.71
N LYS A 160 -1.10 17.07 7.16
CA LYS A 160 -1.58 17.91 8.26
C LYS A 160 -1.62 17.13 9.56
N LEU A 161 -1.34 17.81 10.66
CA LEU A 161 -1.59 17.29 12.00
C LEU A 161 -3.03 17.56 12.41
N LEU A 162 -3.56 16.74 13.32
CA LEU A 162 -4.98 16.79 13.69
C LEU A 162 -5.37 18.14 14.30
N ASP A 163 -4.55 18.66 15.20
CA ASP A 163 -4.83 19.91 15.91
C ASP A 163 -4.67 21.16 15.02
N GLU A 164 -4.04 21.03 13.85
CA GLU A 164 -3.94 22.09 12.83
C GLU A 164 -5.08 22.05 11.82
N ALA A 165 -5.86 20.96 11.80
CA ALA A 165 -6.93 20.78 10.85
C ALA A 165 -8.22 21.43 11.37
N ASP A 166 -8.56 22.61 10.83
CA ASP A 166 -9.89 23.18 11.03
C ASP A 166 -10.96 22.20 10.52
N ALA A 167 -12.00 21.94 11.30
CA ALA A 167 -13.04 20.95 10.97
C ALA A 167 -13.70 21.18 9.59
N ASP A 168 -13.88 22.44 9.19
CA ASP A 168 -14.42 22.81 7.87
C ASP A 168 -13.43 22.55 6.72
N ASN A 169 -12.13 22.62 7.01
CA ASN A 169 -11.06 22.38 6.06
C ASN A 169 -10.72 20.88 5.96
N LEU A 170 -10.97 20.14 7.04
CA LEU A 170 -10.87 18.68 7.14
C LEU A 170 -11.86 17.98 6.21
N ALA A 171 -13.14 18.38 6.25
CA ALA A 171 -14.18 17.85 5.37
C ALA A 171 -13.85 18.11 3.89
N LYS A 172 -13.32 19.29 3.57
CA LYS A 172 -12.86 19.63 2.22
C LYS A 172 -11.64 18.81 1.80
N SER A 173 -10.67 18.60 2.71
CA SER A 173 -9.45 17.84 2.43
C SER A 173 -9.76 16.35 2.23
N PHE A 174 -10.62 15.74 3.06
CA PHE A 174 -11.09 14.36 2.86
C PHE A 174 -11.87 14.21 1.56
N LYS A 175 -12.71 15.19 1.20
CA LYS A 175 -13.42 15.18 -0.08
C LYS A 175 -12.46 15.28 -1.26
N MET A 176 -11.42 16.11 -1.16
CA MET A 176 -10.35 16.22 -2.17
C MET A 176 -9.56 14.91 -2.32
N MET A 177 -9.23 14.24 -1.21
CA MET A 177 -8.52 12.95 -1.22
C MET A 177 -9.39 11.82 -1.78
N ALA A 178 -10.70 11.80 -1.47
CA ALA A 178 -11.66 10.89 -2.07
C ALA A 178 -11.78 11.11 -3.58
N ILE A 179 -11.72 12.36 -4.05
CA ILE A 179 -11.72 12.72 -5.47
C ILE A 179 -10.39 12.32 -6.14
N ALA A 180 -9.25 12.46 -5.45
CA ALA A 180 -7.96 12.00 -5.98
C ALA A 180 -7.85 10.46 -6.09
N ARG A 181 -8.60 9.72 -5.25
CA ARG A 181 -8.80 8.26 -5.41
C ARG A 181 -9.74 7.91 -6.56
N ALA A 182 -10.68 8.80 -6.87
CA ALA A 182 -11.56 8.72 -8.03
C ALA A 182 -10.95 9.37 -9.28
N GLY A 183 -9.65 9.13 -9.54
CA GLY A 183 -9.07 9.30 -10.87
C GLY A 183 -9.59 8.25 -11.87
N ASP A 184 -10.86 7.88 -11.75
CA ASP A 184 -11.53 6.88 -12.57
C ASP A 184 -11.68 7.36 -14.01
N ASP A 185 -11.67 8.68 -14.26
CA ASP A 185 -11.70 9.23 -15.62
C ASP A 185 -10.43 8.87 -16.41
N ASP A 186 -9.25 8.95 -15.79
CA ASP A 186 -7.97 8.58 -16.43
C ASP A 186 -7.81 7.04 -16.53
N LEU A 187 -8.38 6.29 -15.59
CA LEU A 187 -8.42 4.83 -15.65
C LEU A 187 -9.39 4.33 -16.74
N ALA A 188 -10.57 4.93 -16.85
CA ALA A 188 -11.57 4.61 -17.86
C ALA A 188 -11.09 4.98 -19.27
N GLU A 189 -10.39 6.11 -19.41
CA GLU A 189 -9.78 6.51 -20.68
C GLU A 189 -8.66 5.54 -21.09
N LYS A 190 -7.80 5.11 -20.15
CA LYS A 190 -6.78 4.07 -20.39
C LYS A 190 -7.39 2.70 -20.69
N MET A 191 -8.44 2.29 -20.00
CA MET A 191 -9.15 1.04 -20.28
C MET A 191 -9.79 1.06 -21.67
N LYS A 192 -10.38 2.19 -22.06
CA LYS A 192 -10.98 2.38 -23.39
C LYS A 192 -9.92 2.38 -24.49
N ALA A 193 -8.76 2.98 -24.26
CA ALA A 193 -7.63 2.94 -25.19
C ALA A 193 -7.14 1.50 -25.40
N LEU A 194 -6.95 0.73 -24.32
CA LEU A 194 -6.55 -0.68 -24.40
C LEU A 194 -7.59 -1.55 -25.13
N ALA A 195 -8.89 -1.32 -24.90
CA ALA A 195 -9.95 -2.03 -25.61
C ALA A 195 -9.95 -1.72 -27.12
N LEU A 196 -9.64 -0.48 -27.49
CA LEU A 196 -9.53 -0.05 -28.88
C LEU A 196 -8.32 -0.69 -29.58
N GLU A 197 -7.19 -0.83 -28.87
CA GLU A 197 -6.02 -1.60 -29.36
C GLU A 197 -6.33 -3.10 -29.55
N ARG A 198 -7.22 -3.68 -28.73
CA ARG A 198 -7.71 -5.06 -28.88
C ARG A 198 -8.76 -5.24 -29.97
N GLY A 199 -9.21 -4.17 -30.62
CA GLY A 199 -10.22 -4.21 -31.68
C GLY A 199 -11.66 -4.37 -31.17
N GLU A 200 -11.91 -4.12 -29.88
CA GLU A 200 -13.23 -4.16 -29.27
C GLU A 200 -13.99 -2.87 -29.61
N LEU A 201 -14.70 -2.87 -30.76
CA LEU A 201 -15.40 -1.67 -31.26
C LEU A 201 -16.70 -1.33 -30.51
N ASN A 202 -17.15 -2.17 -29.57
CA ASN A 202 -18.42 -1.96 -28.88
C ASN A 202 -18.44 -2.61 -27.49
N ILE A 203 -17.94 -1.90 -26.48
CA ILE A 203 -18.23 -2.24 -25.07
C ILE A 203 -19.63 -1.72 -24.80
N LYS A 204 -20.64 -2.57 -24.98
CA LYS A 204 -21.93 -2.33 -24.32
C LYS A 204 -21.69 -2.55 -22.84
N SER A 205 -21.79 -1.50 -22.03
CA SER A 205 -21.96 -1.62 -20.59
C SER A 205 -23.30 -2.32 -20.38
N ASP A 206 -23.28 -3.64 -20.34
CA ASP A 206 -24.46 -4.41 -19.95
C ASP A 206 -24.61 -4.17 -18.44
N ASP A 207 -25.43 -3.19 -18.09
CA ASP A 207 -25.90 -2.90 -16.73
C ASP A 207 -26.90 -3.97 -16.25
N SER A 208 -26.72 -5.21 -16.72
CA SER A 208 -27.48 -6.34 -16.23
C SER A 208 -26.90 -6.72 -14.88
N SER A 209 -27.56 -6.25 -13.82
CA SER A 209 -27.44 -6.77 -12.46
C SER A 209 -27.49 -8.30 -12.53
N VAL A 210 -26.32 -8.95 -12.45
CA VAL A 210 -26.24 -10.41 -12.44
C VAL A 210 -26.76 -10.87 -11.08
N ASP A 211 -27.95 -11.45 -11.07
CA ASP A 211 -28.55 -11.99 -9.86
C ASP A 211 -27.79 -13.28 -9.48
N VAL A 212 -26.84 -13.14 -8.54
CA VAL A 212 -26.02 -14.26 -8.06
C VAL A 212 -26.87 -15.06 -7.07
N VAL A 213 -27.55 -16.08 -7.58
CA VAL A 213 -28.21 -17.08 -6.74
C VAL A 213 -27.26 -18.26 -6.54
N GLU A 214 -26.95 -18.57 -5.28
CA GLU A 214 -26.19 -19.75 -4.93
C GLU A 214 -26.94 -21.00 -5.38
N ARG A 215 -26.35 -21.73 -6.33
CA ARG A 215 -26.85 -23.04 -6.75
C ARG A 215 -26.29 -24.10 -5.80
N SER A 216 -27.05 -24.45 -4.78
CA SER A 216 -26.73 -25.60 -3.93
C SER A 216 -26.85 -26.89 -4.72
N THR A 217 -25.77 -27.69 -4.74
CA THR A 217 -25.76 -29.02 -5.34
C THR A 217 -25.21 -30.02 -4.33
N ASP A 218 -25.99 -31.05 -4.00
CA ASP A 218 -25.58 -32.13 -3.09
C ASP A 218 -24.63 -33.16 -3.74
N LYS A 219 -24.04 -32.82 -4.90
CA LYS A 219 -23.12 -33.71 -5.61
C LYS A 219 -21.70 -33.46 -5.13
N ILE A 220 -21.04 -34.53 -4.68
CA ILE A 220 -19.60 -34.54 -4.41
C ILE A 220 -18.89 -34.20 -5.74
N PRO A 221 -18.01 -33.19 -5.80
CA PRO A 221 -17.32 -32.82 -7.02
C PRO A 221 -16.38 -33.95 -7.47
N GLU A 222 -16.63 -34.52 -8.65
CA GLU A 222 -15.69 -35.42 -9.31
C GLU A 222 -14.57 -34.62 -10.00
N ALA A 223 -13.36 -35.16 -9.96
CA ALA A 223 -12.21 -34.54 -10.61
C ALA A 223 -12.46 -34.44 -12.13
N PRO A 224 -12.18 -33.28 -12.76
CA PRO A 224 -12.34 -33.12 -14.19
C PRO A 224 -11.42 -34.11 -14.91
N THR A 225 -12.01 -34.98 -15.73
CA THR A 225 -11.28 -35.91 -16.58
C THR A 225 -11.05 -35.26 -17.94
N LEU A 226 -9.82 -35.36 -18.43
CA LEU A 226 -9.45 -34.86 -19.76
C LEU A 226 -10.17 -35.73 -20.82
N PRO A 227 -10.98 -35.14 -21.72
CA PRO A 227 -11.53 -35.88 -22.84
C PRO A 227 -10.38 -36.35 -23.75
N GLU A 228 -10.46 -37.60 -24.22
CA GLU A 228 -9.41 -38.27 -25.00
C GLU A 228 -9.02 -37.51 -26.29
N SER A 229 -9.89 -36.60 -26.76
CA SER A 229 -9.67 -35.71 -27.91
C SER A 229 -8.68 -34.57 -27.68
N GLN A 230 -8.26 -34.29 -26.44
CA GLN A 230 -7.25 -33.26 -26.10
C GLN A 230 -5.84 -33.82 -25.87
N ARG A 231 -5.59 -35.10 -26.19
CA ARG A 231 -4.23 -35.68 -26.22
C ARG A 231 -3.44 -35.34 -27.50
N GLY A 232 -3.87 -34.34 -28.25
CA GLY A 232 -3.22 -33.87 -29.47
C GLY A 232 -2.43 -32.59 -29.22
N SER A 233 -1.31 -32.41 -29.94
CA SER A 233 -0.28 -31.37 -29.79
C SER A 233 -0.72 -29.90 -29.98
N ALA A 234 -1.99 -29.58 -29.77
CA ALA A 234 -2.57 -28.25 -29.88
C ALA A 234 -2.57 -27.57 -28.50
N VAL A 235 -1.89 -26.43 -28.40
CA VAL A 235 -1.97 -25.55 -27.24
C VAL A 235 -2.94 -24.44 -27.61
N GLU A 236 -4.00 -24.26 -26.83
CA GLU A 236 -5.00 -23.20 -27.02
C GLU A 236 -5.63 -23.15 -28.44
N GLY A 237 -5.80 -24.31 -29.07
CA GLY A 237 -6.37 -24.40 -30.42
C GLY A 237 -5.40 -24.05 -31.55
N HIS A 238 -4.13 -23.79 -31.25
CA HIS A 238 -3.09 -23.58 -32.25
C HIS A 238 -2.24 -24.84 -32.42
N GLU A 239 -2.21 -25.39 -33.64
CA GLU A 239 -1.31 -26.50 -34.00
C GLU A 239 0.02 -25.95 -34.54
N PRO A 240 1.15 -26.15 -33.85
CA PRO A 240 2.44 -25.65 -34.29
C PRO A 240 2.90 -26.34 -35.58
N ARG A 241 3.35 -25.54 -36.54
CA ARG A 241 3.85 -26.02 -37.83
C ARG A 241 5.12 -26.87 -37.62
N GLN A 242 5.07 -28.13 -37.99
CA GLN A 242 6.20 -29.08 -37.91
C GLN A 242 7.37 -28.59 -38.77
N VAL A 243 8.43 -28.07 -38.13
CA VAL A 243 9.70 -27.76 -38.80
C VAL A 243 10.60 -29.00 -38.77
N ARG A 244 10.91 -29.55 -39.95
CA ARG A 244 11.88 -30.64 -40.07
C ARG A 244 13.29 -30.06 -39.92
N PHE A 245 13.97 -30.39 -38.83
CA PHE A 245 15.41 -30.15 -38.72
C PHE A 245 16.14 -31.18 -39.59
N SER A 246 16.81 -30.71 -40.64
CA SER A 246 17.77 -31.51 -41.41
C SER A 246 18.97 -31.80 -40.52
N THR A 247 19.10 -33.03 -40.03
CA THR A 247 20.30 -33.52 -39.36
C THR A 247 21.49 -33.48 -40.33
N ARG A 248 22.59 -32.86 -39.91
CA ARG A 248 23.90 -32.90 -40.55
C ARG A 248 24.94 -33.26 -39.51
#